data_AF-M2PH27-F1
#
_entry.id   AF-M2PH27-F1
#
_cell.length_a   1.000
_cell.length_b   1.000
_cell.length_c   1.000
_cell.angle_alpha   90.00
_cell.angle_beta   90.00
_cell.angle_gamma   90.00
#
_symmetry.space_group_name_H-M   'P 1'
#
loop_
_entity.id
_entity.type
_entity.pdbx_description
1 polymer ?
#
loop_
_entity_poly.entity_id
_entity_poly.type
_entity_poly.pdbx_seq_one_letter_code
_entity_poly.pdbx_strand_id
1 'polypeptide(L)'
;MIDMMSGVENAEDSKPLTGLDGLDEQLVAQLLSRAKASGLKLTGEGGMLQRLTKRLLESALKDEITDHLGYDKHDPAGRGTGNSRNGTRSKTVLTDVGLV
;
A
#
# COMPACT_ATOMS: atom_id res chain seq x y z
N MET A 1 -41.70 6.29 40.91
CA MET A 1 -40.39 6.77 41.36
C MET A 1 -39.58 5.52 41.69
N ILE A 2 -38.84 4.90 40.78
CA ILE A 2 -37.95 5.39 39.71
C ILE A 2 -38.13 4.53 38.45
N ASP A 3 -38.20 5.22 37.31
CA ASP A 3 -37.93 4.73 35.96
C ASP A 3 -36.42 4.76 35.75
N MET A 4 -35.80 3.66 35.30
CA MET A 4 -34.46 3.62 34.68
C MET A 4 -34.32 2.30 33.89
N MET A 5 -34.41 2.37 32.57
CA MET A 5 -33.25 2.48 31.65
C MET A 5 -32.52 1.13 31.52
N SER A 6 -32.81 0.37 30.46
CA SER A 6 -32.20 0.49 29.13
C SER A 6 -30.78 -0.06 29.10
N GLY A 7 -30.62 -1.14 28.35
CA GLY A 7 -29.32 -1.70 28.05
C GLY A 7 -29.46 -2.95 27.21
N VAL A 8 -30.22 -2.88 26.11
CA VAL A 8 -29.90 -3.74 24.97
C VAL A 8 -28.52 -3.25 24.55
N GLU A 9 -27.50 -3.96 25.01
CA GLU A 9 -26.17 -3.88 24.47
C GLU A 9 -26.29 -4.26 22.99
N ASN A 10 -26.45 -3.24 22.14
CA ASN A 10 -26.10 -3.36 20.74
C ASN A 10 -24.61 -3.69 20.76
N ALA A 11 -24.30 -4.98 20.67
CA ALA A 11 -23.06 -5.44 20.10
C ALA A 11 -23.03 -4.81 18.71
N GLU A 12 -22.39 -3.64 18.61
CA GLU A 12 -21.90 -3.11 17.36
C GLU A 12 -21.09 -4.24 16.74
N ASP A 13 -21.68 -4.91 15.76
CA ASP A 13 -20.99 -5.82 14.86
C ASP A 13 -19.78 -5.06 14.35
N SER A 14 -18.63 -5.25 15.00
CA SER A 14 -17.38 -4.64 14.58
C SER A 14 -17.04 -5.31 13.26
N LYS A 15 -17.52 -4.70 12.16
CA LYS A 15 -17.11 -5.07 10.81
C LYS A 15 -15.60 -5.16 10.86
N PRO A 16 -15.00 -6.28 10.43
CA PRO A 16 -13.56 -6.38 10.41
C PRO A 16 -13.09 -5.21 9.55
N LEU A 17 -12.24 -4.35 10.12
CA LEU A 17 -11.57 -3.30 9.37
C LEU A 17 -10.84 -4.00 8.24
N THR A 18 -11.43 -3.96 7.04
CA THR A 18 -10.72 -4.44 5.87
C THR A 18 -9.65 -3.40 5.63
N GLY A 19 -8.39 -3.80 5.41
CA GLY A 19 -7.26 -2.87 5.34
C GLY A 19 -7.34 -1.79 4.24
N LEU A 20 -8.46 -1.74 3.51
CA LEU A 20 -8.79 -0.83 2.42
C LEU A 20 -10.02 0.05 2.75
N ASP A 21 -10.59 -0.06 3.95
CA ASP A 21 -11.70 0.77 4.41
C ASP A 21 -11.26 2.25 4.36
N GLY A 22 -11.90 3.03 3.48
CA GLY A 22 -11.55 4.43 3.26
C GLY A 22 -10.65 4.71 2.05
N LEU A 23 -10.43 3.74 1.15
CA LEU A 23 -9.99 4.10 -0.20
C LEU A 23 -11.04 4.99 -0.85
N ASP A 24 -10.69 6.27 -0.97
CA ASP A 24 -11.58 7.30 -1.51
C ASP A 24 -12.02 6.91 -2.93
N GLU A 25 -13.34 6.88 -3.15
CA GLU A 25 -13.93 6.64 -4.45
C GLU A 25 -13.43 7.65 -5.50
N GLN A 26 -13.12 8.88 -5.07
CA GLN A 26 -12.49 9.89 -5.90
C GLN A 26 -11.09 9.46 -6.38
N LEU A 27 -10.29 8.86 -5.49
CA LEU A 27 -8.96 8.37 -5.86
C LEU A 27 -9.04 7.23 -6.87
N VAL A 28 -9.98 6.29 -6.66
CA VAL A 28 -10.22 5.19 -7.62
C VAL A 28 -10.63 5.74 -8.98
N ALA A 29 -11.55 6.71 -9.02
CA ALA A 29 -11.98 7.37 -10.25
C ALA A 29 -10.82 8.10 -10.95
N GLN A 30 -9.97 8.80 -10.21
CA GLN A 30 -8.78 9.47 -10.75
C GLN A 30 -7.78 8.48 -11.37
N LEU A 31 -7.52 7.37 -10.69
CA LEU A 31 -6.63 6.32 -11.18
C LEU A 31 -7.16 5.68 -12.48
N LEU A 32 -8.45 5.38 -12.54
CA LEU A 32 -9.11 4.85 -13.75
C LEU A 32 -9.09 5.87 -14.90
N SER A 33 -9.35 7.15 -14.62
CA SER A 33 -9.30 8.23 -15.61
C SER A 33 -7.89 8.35 -16.21
N ARG A 34 -6.86 8.35 -15.36
CA ARG A 34 -5.47 8.39 -15.80
C ARG A 34 -5.08 7.17 -16.64
N ALA A 35 -5.50 5.97 -16.23
CA ALA A 35 -5.26 4.76 -16.99
C ALA A 35 -5.85 4.86 -18.40
N LYS A 36 -7.13 5.27 -18.51
CA LYS A 36 -7.81 5.50 -19.80
C LYS A 36 -7.09 6.56 -20.65
N ALA A 37 -6.74 7.70 -20.07
CA ALA A 37 -6.04 8.78 -20.78
C ALA A 37 -4.67 8.34 -21.32
N SER A 38 -3.98 7.43 -20.61
CA SER A 38 -2.71 6.85 -21.03
C SER A 38 -2.83 5.62 -21.95
N GLY A 39 -4.05 5.19 -22.29
CA GLY A 39 -4.29 3.99 -23.10
C GLY A 39 -3.93 2.67 -22.41
N LEU A 40 -3.76 2.67 -21.08
CA LEU A 40 -3.43 1.47 -20.32
C LEU A 40 -4.67 0.58 -20.15
N LYS A 41 -4.51 -0.71 -20.43
CA LYS A 41 -5.49 -1.73 -20.03
C LYS A 41 -5.54 -1.80 -18.50
N LEU A 42 -6.71 -2.08 -17.95
CA LEU A 42 -6.87 -2.26 -16.50
C LEU A 42 -6.08 -3.49 -16.00
N THR A 43 -6.26 -4.61 -16.70
CA THR A 43 -5.63 -5.91 -16.45
C THR A 43 -4.73 -6.33 -17.62
N GLY A 44 -4.00 -7.43 -17.44
CA GLY A 44 -3.10 -8.00 -18.45
C GLY A 44 -1.68 -7.42 -18.39
N GLU A 45 -0.81 -7.94 -19.26
CA GLU A 45 0.61 -7.58 -19.29
C GLU A 45 0.81 -6.08 -19.51
N GLY A 46 1.59 -5.45 -18.64
CA GLY A 46 1.86 -4.02 -18.66
C GLY A 46 0.65 -3.15 -18.29
N GLY A 47 -0.46 -3.75 -17.86
CA GLY A 47 -1.68 -3.08 -17.44
C GLY A 47 -1.54 -2.28 -16.15
N MET A 48 -2.56 -1.50 -15.83
CA MET A 48 -2.59 -0.61 -14.67
C MET A 48 -2.41 -1.38 -13.35
N LEU A 49 -3.14 -2.48 -13.15
CA LEU A 49 -3.07 -3.24 -11.91
C LEU A 49 -1.69 -3.85 -11.67
N GLN A 50 -1.04 -4.41 -12.69
CA GLN A 50 0.34 -4.89 -12.57
C GLN A 50 1.31 -3.79 -12.15
N ARG A 51 1.20 -2.59 -12.75
CA ARG A 51 2.03 -1.43 -12.40
C ARG A 51 1.77 -0.95 -10.98
N LEU A 52 0.51 -0.95 -10.55
CA LEU A 52 0.13 -0.57 -9.18
C LEU A 52 0.70 -1.57 -8.18
N THR A 53 0.52 -2.86 -8.40
CA THR A 53 1.07 -3.94 -7.57
C THR A 53 2.59 -3.82 -7.48
N LYS A 54 3.29 -3.65 -8.62
CA LYS A 54 4.73 -3.41 -8.63
C LYS A 54 5.11 -2.22 -7.75
N ARG A 55 4.40 -1.10 -7.88
CA ARG A 55 4.71 0.12 -7.12
C ARG A 55 4.48 -0.05 -5.63
N LEU A 56 3.42 -0.76 -5.23
CA LEU A 56 3.13 -1.07 -3.84
C LEU A 56 4.22 -1.97 -3.24
N LEU A 57 4.60 -3.07 -3.91
CA LEU A 57 5.71 -3.92 -3.44
C LEU A 57 7.01 -3.13 -3.32
N GLU A 58 7.37 -2.33 -4.33
CA GLU A 58 8.57 -1.49 -4.28
C GLU A 58 8.51 -0.40 -3.21
N SER A 59 7.33 0.02 -2.75
CA SER A 59 7.19 0.97 -1.64
C SER A 59 7.41 0.24 -0.33
N ALA A 60 6.69 -0.86 -0.11
CA ALA A 60 6.83 -1.67 1.10
C ALA A 60 8.28 -2.12 1.34
N LEU A 61 8.98 -2.58 0.29
CA LEU A 61 10.39 -2.98 0.39
C LEU A 61 11.33 -1.80 0.68
N LYS A 62 11.01 -0.58 0.23
CA LYS A 62 11.83 0.61 0.56
C LYS A 62 11.66 0.99 2.02
N ASP A 63 10.43 0.93 2.50
CA ASP A 63 10.07 1.25 3.88
C ASP A 63 10.70 0.21 4.83
N GLU A 64 10.67 -1.08 4.46
CA GLU A 64 11.35 -2.15 5.21
C GLU A 64 12.87 -1.91 5.31
N ILE A 65 13.52 -1.41 4.24
CA ILE A 65 14.95 -1.03 4.31
C ILE A 65 15.16 0.18 5.23
N THR A 66 14.26 1.16 5.23
CA THR A 66 14.30 2.29 6.18
C THR A 66 14.22 1.77 7.61
N ASP A 67 13.26 0.90 7.91
CA ASP A 67 13.07 0.32 9.25
C ASP A 67 14.26 -0.54 9.66
N HIS A 68 14.76 -1.38 8.76
CA HIS A 68 15.90 -2.26 9.03
C HIS A 68 17.19 -1.48 9.33
N LEU A 69 17.44 -0.39 8.60
CA LEU A 69 18.64 0.43 8.78
C LEU A 69 18.48 1.50 9.87
N GLY A 70 17.24 1.85 10.23
CA GLY A 70 16.92 2.91 11.17
C GLY A 70 17.14 4.33 10.60
N TYR A 71 17.30 4.47 9.28
CA TYR A 71 17.48 5.77 8.63
C TYR A 71 17.02 5.78 7.16
N ASP A 72 16.63 6.97 6.71
CA ASP A 72 16.14 7.19 5.35
C ASP A 72 17.25 7.34 4.32
N LYS A 73 16.89 7.21 3.04
CA LYS A 73 17.85 7.37 1.96
C LYS A 73 18.49 8.77 2.01
N HIS A 74 19.82 8.80 2.09
CA HIS A 74 20.65 10.02 2.19
C HIS A 74 20.60 10.76 3.54
N ASP A 75 19.97 10.17 4.56
CA ASP A 75 19.96 10.74 5.90
C ASP A 75 21.39 10.77 6.49
N PRO A 76 21.86 11.92 7.03
CA PRO A 76 23.11 12.00 7.78
C PRO A 76 23.24 11.00 8.93
N ALA A 77 22.13 10.55 9.53
CA ALA A 77 22.11 9.54 10.59
C ALA A 77 22.74 8.20 10.15
N GLY A 78 22.73 7.91 8.84
CA GLY A 78 23.36 6.70 8.28
C GLY A 78 24.89 6.79 8.10
N ARG A 79 25.53 7.94 8.35
CA ARG A 79 26.96 8.10 8.13
C ARG A 79 27.77 7.42 9.22
N GLY A 80 28.68 6.53 8.82
CA GLY A 80 29.58 5.84 9.77
C GLY A 80 28.93 4.70 10.56
N THR A 81 27.73 4.26 10.18
CA THR A 81 27.01 3.14 10.84
C THR A 81 27.53 1.75 10.46
N GLY A 82 28.45 1.65 9.49
CA GLY A 82 29.01 0.39 9.00
C GLY A 82 28.13 -0.35 7.98
N ASN A 83 26.81 -0.22 8.06
CA ASN A 83 25.87 -0.78 7.07
C ASN A 83 25.18 0.33 6.27
N SER A 84 25.53 0.44 5.00
CA SER A 84 25.06 1.51 4.10
C SER A 84 24.21 0.96 2.96
N ARG A 85 23.17 1.72 2.58
CA ARG A 85 22.39 1.43 1.36
C ARG A 85 23.30 1.36 0.15
N ASN A 86 23.25 0.26 -0.60
CA ASN A 86 24.13 0.01 -1.75
C ASN A 86 23.35 -0.14 -3.08
N GLY A 87 22.51 0.85 -3.37
CA GLY A 87 21.73 0.89 -4.61
C GLY A 87 20.54 -0.08 -4.63
N THR A 88 20.12 -0.50 -5.82
CA THR A 88 18.95 -1.35 -6.07
C THR A 88 19.24 -2.40 -7.13
N ARG A 89 18.57 -3.56 -7.06
CA ARG A 89 18.67 -4.62 -8.06
C ARG A 89 17.30 -4.96 -8.64
N SER A 90 17.22 -5.19 -9.94
CA SER A 90 16.00 -5.65 -10.61
C SER A 90 15.73 -7.14 -10.34
N LYS A 91 14.47 -7.48 -10.10
CA LYS A 91 13.97 -8.86 -10.05
C LYS A 91 12.56 -8.88 -10.63
N THR A 92 12.28 -9.84 -11.50
CA THR A 92 10.92 -10.13 -11.96
C THR A 92 10.29 -11.14 -11.01
N VAL A 93 9.08 -10.84 -10.53
CA VAL A 93 8.37 -11.66 -9.55
C VAL A 93 7.05 -12.14 -10.14
N LEU A 94 6.76 -13.43 -9.99
CA LEU A 94 5.45 -13.97 -10.32
C LEU A 94 4.47 -13.65 -9.19
N THR A 95 3.35 -13.02 -9.54
CA THR A 95 2.25 -12.67 -8.64
C THR A 95 0.92 -13.08 -9.25
N ASP A 96 -0.16 -13.00 -8.48
CA ASP A 96 -1.51 -13.35 -8.96
C ASP A 96 -2.00 -12.45 -10.11
N VAL A 97 -1.49 -11.22 -10.19
CA VAL A 97 -1.80 -10.29 -11.31
C VAL A 97 -0.87 -10.49 -12.52
N GLY A 98 0.04 -11.47 -12.46
CA GLY A 98 1.04 -11.78 -13.48
C GLY A 98 2.47 -11.46 -13.05
N LEU A 99 3.37 -11.40 -14.03
CA LEU A 99 4.78 -11.04 -13.83
C LEU A 99 4.90 -9.52 -13.60
N VAL A 100 5.61 -9.12 -12.53
CA VAL A 100 5.84 -7.71 -12.15
C VAL A 100 7.33 -7.40 -11.92
#